data_AF-A0A2K5R505-F1
#
_entry.id   AF-A0A2K5R505-F1
#
_cell.length_a   1.000
_cell.length_b   1.000
_cell.length_c   1.000
_cell.angle_alpha   90.00
_cell.angle_beta   90.00
_cell.angle_gamma   90.00
#
_symmetry.space_group_name_H-M   'P 1'
#
loop_
_entity.id
_entity.type
_entity.pdbx_description
1 polymer ?
#
loop_
_entity_poly.entity_id
_entity_poly.type
_entity_poly.pdbx_seq_one_letter_code
_entity_poly.pdbx_strand_id
1 'polypeptide(L)'
;MVRDGMAAALRPSCGVLLQALQFSAYPGVGGSGSACYRCPLGAKRYLLTDNIVKLKEFQHKKVAVACNLPGTKGALEVLIEMKNQDVKFTIDTYVLAFGICYKLNSPESFKICTILREEALLKGEILSRRASCFAVALALNQNEVAKAMSIFSQIMDPESITCTNLNIILHIQLNMLENVIEILKNATEGNLSKYVKRQVFSEEVLAKVREKVKDVPALVAKFDELYGKLHVSGQVTTYSLDAVLCHIPGGRKSHMFLLNKRMVSRRTFQPLGQSLLAE
;
A
#
# COMPACT_ATOMS: atom_id res chain seq x y z
N MET A 1 -47.48 21.14 41.40
CA MET A 1 -46.79 19.98 42.00
C MET A 1 -45.77 19.45 40.99
N VAL A 2 -44.53 19.20 41.43
CA VAL A 2 -43.60 18.08 41.08
C VAL A 2 -43.42 17.80 39.55
N ARG A 3 -42.25 18.07 38.92
CA ARG A 3 -40.98 17.27 38.84
C ARG A 3 -41.18 15.87 38.24
N ASP A 4 -40.29 15.25 37.46
CA ASP A 4 -38.97 15.57 36.85
C ASP A 4 -38.89 14.80 35.50
N GLY A 5 -37.94 14.96 34.57
CA GLY A 5 -36.70 15.77 34.52
C GLY A 5 -35.53 14.97 33.91
N MET A 6 -35.22 15.13 32.60
CA MET A 6 -34.10 14.44 31.93
C MET A 6 -33.32 15.35 30.96
N ALA A 7 -31.99 15.17 30.92
CA ALA A 7 -31.04 16.15 30.39
C ALA A 7 -30.52 15.84 28.98
N ALA A 8 -30.30 16.89 28.18
CA ALA A 8 -29.60 16.81 26.90
C ALA A 8 -28.09 17.05 27.08
N ALA A 9 -27.25 16.10 26.65
CA ALA A 9 -25.80 16.21 26.71
C ALA A 9 -25.21 16.68 25.36
N LEU A 10 -24.94 17.98 25.25
CA LEU A 10 -24.11 18.54 24.18
C LEU A 10 -22.63 18.28 24.48
N ARG A 11 -21.91 17.58 23.60
CA ARG A 11 -20.46 17.39 23.69
C ARG A 11 -19.71 18.58 23.08
N PRO A 12 -18.82 19.27 23.84
CA PRO A 12 -17.86 20.21 23.26
C PRO A 12 -16.67 19.51 22.60
N SER A 13 -15.96 20.25 21.75
CA SER A 13 -14.76 19.84 21.03
C SER A 13 -13.57 19.58 21.97
N CYS A 14 -12.85 18.48 21.73
CA CYS A 14 -11.66 18.13 22.49
C CYS A 14 -10.40 18.75 21.85
N GLY A 15 -9.95 19.88 22.40
CA GLY A 15 -8.61 20.41 22.18
C GLY A 15 -7.89 20.49 23.51
N VAL A 16 -6.87 19.64 23.72
CA VAL A 16 -6.09 19.61 24.97
C VAL A 16 -4.62 19.91 24.67
N LEU A 17 -4.14 20.98 25.29
CA LEU A 17 -2.76 21.44 25.26
C LEU A 17 -1.84 20.53 26.07
N LEU A 18 -0.58 20.42 25.64
CA LEU A 18 0.50 19.79 26.40
C LEU A 18 0.76 20.56 27.70
N GLN A 19 0.47 19.95 28.85
CA GLN A 19 0.82 20.49 30.15
C GLN A 19 2.15 19.91 30.62
N ALA A 20 3.17 20.77 30.75
CA ALA A 20 4.50 20.37 31.23
C ALA A 20 4.50 20.20 32.76
N LEU A 21 4.97 19.05 33.24
CA LEU A 21 5.22 18.85 34.67
C LEU A 21 6.54 19.51 35.08
N GLN A 22 6.44 20.70 35.67
CA GLN A 22 7.50 21.22 36.54
C GLN A 22 7.47 20.46 37.87
N PHE A 23 8.62 19.94 38.31
CA PHE A 23 8.80 19.50 39.70
C PHE A 23 9.68 20.48 40.48
N SER A 24 9.24 20.75 41.70
CA SER A 24 9.75 21.77 42.61
C SER A 24 11.25 21.67 42.91
N ALA A 25 11.89 22.83 43.08
CA ALA A 25 13.23 22.95 43.68
C ALA A 25 13.12 23.33 45.17
N TYR A 26 14.19 23.06 45.93
CA TYR A 26 14.76 23.78 47.09
C TYR A 26 15.48 22.79 48.05
N PRO A 27 16.47 23.23 48.83
CA PRO A 27 17.54 24.19 48.54
C PRO A 27 18.94 23.55 48.73
N GLY A 28 20.00 24.26 48.36
CA GLY A 28 21.38 23.75 48.43
C GLY A 28 22.03 23.88 49.82
N VAL A 29 23.01 23.01 50.09
CA VAL A 29 24.05 23.19 51.11
C VAL A 29 25.39 22.94 50.44
N GLY A 30 26.32 23.89 50.55
CA GLY A 30 27.71 23.76 50.12
C GLY A 30 28.66 23.56 51.31
N GLY A 31 29.80 22.93 51.06
CA GLY A 31 30.82 22.59 52.07
C GLY A 31 31.34 21.17 51.81
N SER A 32 32.47 21.01 51.12
CA SER A 32 33.84 21.09 51.65
C SER A 32 34.25 19.83 52.42
N GLY A 33 35.29 19.13 51.92
CA GLY A 33 35.83 17.92 52.55
C GLY A 33 36.38 16.94 51.52
N SER A 34 37.68 16.63 51.60
CA SER A 34 38.42 15.80 50.63
C SER A 34 38.26 14.30 50.87
N ALA A 35 38.11 13.52 49.80
CA ALA A 35 38.55 12.11 49.78
C ALA A 35 38.90 11.61 48.36
N CYS A 36 40.17 11.23 48.21
CA CYS A 36 40.76 10.27 47.28
C CYS A 36 39.88 9.41 46.33
N TYR A 37 40.39 9.31 45.09
CA TYR A 37 40.37 8.13 44.19
C TYR A 37 39.05 7.37 43.96
N ARG A 38 38.39 7.67 42.82
CA ARG A 38 38.14 6.68 41.75
C ARG A 38 37.63 7.33 40.47
N CYS A 39 38.16 6.90 39.32
CA CYS A 39 37.43 7.05 38.07
C CYS A 39 36.12 6.25 38.16
N PRO A 40 34.95 6.80 37.81
CA PRO A 40 33.77 5.98 37.58
C PRO A 40 33.95 5.22 36.26
N LEU A 41 34.66 4.09 36.33
CA LEU A 41 34.56 2.98 35.38
C LEU A 41 33.11 2.45 35.46
N GLY A 42 32.20 3.16 34.81
CA GLY A 42 30.76 3.00 35.03
C GLY A 42 29.86 3.49 33.89
N ALA A 43 30.44 4.06 32.82
CA ALA A 43 29.74 4.19 31.56
C ALA A 43 29.52 2.78 30.98
N LYS A 44 28.42 2.12 31.39
CA LYS A 44 27.94 0.90 30.75
C LYS A 44 27.73 1.23 29.28
N ARG A 45 28.69 0.83 28.44
CA ARG A 45 28.45 0.64 27.02
C ARG A 45 27.34 -0.40 26.96
N TYR A 46 26.12 0.05 26.75
CA TYR A 46 25.02 -0.82 26.37
C TYR A 46 25.39 -1.34 24.98
N LEU A 47 26.23 -2.39 24.95
CA LEU A 47 26.28 -3.32 23.84
C LEU A 47 24.82 -3.60 23.50
N LEU A 48 24.44 -3.21 22.28
CA LEU A 48 23.12 -3.51 21.75
C LEU A 48 22.89 -4.98 22.03
N THR A 49 21.90 -5.30 22.87
CA THR A 49 21.67 -6.68 23.31
C THR A 49 21.59 -7.55 22.07
N ASP A 50 22.14 -8.77 22.08
CA ASP A 50 22.20 -9.63 20.89
C ASP A 50 20.91 -9.66 20.09
N ASN A 51 19.77 -9.64 20.77
CA ASN A 51 18.44 -9.59 20.17
C ASN A 51 18.18 -8.33 19.33
N ILE A 52 18.68 -7.15 19.73
CA ILE A 52 18.58 -5.89 18.99
C ILE A 52 19.54 -5.88 17.79
N VAL A 53 20.76 -6.43 17.94
CA VAL A 53 21.69 -6.59 16.81
C VAL A 53 21.10 -7.56 15.79
N LYS A 54 20.64 -8.74 16.24
CA LYS A 54 19.94 -9.73 15.40
C LYS A 54 18.69 -9.16 14.76
N LEU A 55 17.88 -8.35 15.45
CA LEU A 55 16.72 -7.68 14.84
C LEU A 55 17.14 -6.69 13.75
N LYS A 56 18.23 -5.94 13.97
CA LYS A 56 18.75 -4.95 13.04
C LYS A 56 19.44 -5.59 11.83
N GLU A 57 20.16 -6.70 12.02
CA GLU A 57 20.69 -7.57 10.97
C GLU A 57 19.58 -8.27 10.19
N PHE A 58 18.51 -8.71 10.87
CA PHE A 58 17.34 -9.29 10.22
C PHE A 58 16.60 -8.27 9.36
N GLN A 59 16.43 -7.03 9.85
CA GLN A 59 15.91 -5.93 9.04
C GLN A 59 16.86 -5.54 7.91
N HIS A 60 18.19 -5.53 8.11
CA HIS A 60 19.14 -5.29 7.03
C HIS A 60 19.17 -6.42 5.99
N LYS A 61 19.06 -7.69 6.40
CA LYS A 61 18.89 -8.83 5.49
C LYS A 61 17.60 -8.68 4.69
N LYS A 62 16.48 -8.35 5.33
CA LYS A 62 15.20 -8.09 4.63
C LYS A 62 15.28 -6.98 3.60
N VAL A 63 15.90 -5.85 3.95
CA VAL A 63 16.08 -4.72 3.02
C VAL A 63 17.06 -5.06 1.91
N ALA A 64 18.20 -5.69 2.22
CA ALA A 64 19.19 -6.11 1.23
C ALA A 64 18.63 -7.15 0.25
N VAL A 65 17.79 -8.07 0.71
CA VAL A 65 17.11 -9.07 -0.12
C VAL A 65 15.99 -8.43 -0.96
N ALA A 66 15.21 -7.51 -0.40
CA ALA A 66 14.18 -6.78 -1.14
C ALA A 66 14.75 -5.86 -2.24
N CYS A 67 16.00 -5.39 -2.11
CA CYS A 67 16.63 -4.46 -3.05
C CYS A 67 17.53 -5.11 -4.12
N ASN A 68 18.02 -6.35 -3.94
CA ASN A 68 19.04 -6.93 -4.82
C ASN A 68 18.57 -8.11 -5.68
N LEU A 69 17.29 -8.49 -5.66
CA LEU A 69 16.90 -9.79 -6.20
C LEU A 69 16.56 -9.78 -7.71
N PRO A 70 17.35 -10.46 -8.57
CA PRO A 70 17.04 -10.61 -9.99
C PRO A 70 16.13 -11.83 -10.18
N GLY A 71 14.84 -11.68 -9.87
CA GLY A 71 13.85 -12.72 -10.13
C GLY A 71 12.71 -12.74 -9.12
N THR A 72 11.48 -12.66 -9.62
CA THR A 72 10.25 -12.71 -8.80
C THR A 72 10.11 -14.00 -7.97
N LYS A 73 10.77 -15.10 -8.37
CA LYS A 73 10.76 -16.39 -7.65
C LYS A 73 11.34 -16.31 -6.25
N GLY A 74 12.58 -15.85 -6.09
CA GLY A 74 13.19 -15.74 -4.75
C GLY A 74 12.50 -14.69 -3.86
N ALA A 75 11.79 -13.72 -4.46
CA ALA A 75 11.03 -12.74 -3.68
C ALA A 75 9.80 -13.38 -3.04
N LEU A 76 9.20 -14.38 -3.72
CA LEU A 76 8.15 -15.23 -3.15
C LEU A 76 8.72 -16.16 -2.07
N GLU A 77 9.89 -16.76 -2.28
CA GLU A 77 10.58 -17.59 -1.27
C GLU A 77 10.80 -16.82 0.04
N VAL A 78 11.29 -15.58 -0.06
CA VAL A 78 11.53 -14.70 1.09
C VAL A 78 10.24 -14.32 1.81
N LEU A 79 9.12 -14.15 1.07
CA LEU A 79 7.81 -13.94 1.69
C LEU A 79 7.30 -15.20 2.42
N ILE A 80 7.57 -16.38 1.87
CA ILE A 80 7.27 -17.67 2.53
C ILE A 80 8.12 -17.81 3.80
N GLU A 81 9.42 -17.51 3.76
CA GLU A 81 10.28 -17.51 4.96
C GLU A 81 9.80 -16.52 6.01
N MET A 82 9.43 -15.30 5.60
CA MET A 82 8.88 -14.29 6.51
C MET A 82 7.58 -14.76 7.18
N LYS A 83 6.72 -15.47 6.45
CA LYS A 83 5.51 -16.09 7.00
C LYS A 83 5.85 -17.23 7.97
N ASN A 84 6.79 -18.11 7.59
CA ASN A 84 7.18 -19.27 8.41
C ASN A 84 7.84 -18.85 9.73
N GLN A 85 8.40 -17.65 9.79
CA GLN A 85 8.96 -17.01 11.00
C GLN A 85 7.91 -16.14 11.76
N ASP A 86 6.62 -16.29 11.44
CA ASP A 86 5.46 -15.53 11.95
C ASP A 86 5.69 -14.00 11.98
N VAL A 87 6.41 -13.46 10.99
CA VAL A 87 6.58 -12.01 10.93
C VAL A 87 5.29 -11.37 10.47
N LYS A 88 4.71 -10.52 11.32
CA LYS A 88 3.52 -9.73 10.98
C LYS A 88 3.72 -8.96 9.66
N PHE A 89 2.84 -9.21 8.70
CA PHE A 89 2.80 -8.48 7.44
C PHE A 89 2.16 -7.11 7.64
N THR A 90 2.73 -6.10 6.98
CA THR A 90 2.12 -4.76 6.86
C THR A 90 1.26 -4.68 5.61
N ILE A 91 0.44 -3.62 5.49
CA ILE A 91 -0.35 -3.33 4.28
C ILE A 91 0.54 -3.33 3.03
N ASP A 92 1.72 -2.71 3.09
CA ASP A 92 2.68 -2.69 1.98
C ASP A 92 3.29 -4.07 1.69
N THR A 93 3.47 -4.90 2.73
CA THR A 93 3.93 -6.30 2.58
C THR A 93 2.91 -7.11 1.78
N TYR A 94 1.60 -6.94 2.03
CA TYR A 94 0.55 -7.59 1.23
C TYR A 94 0.50 -7.08 -0.22
N VAL A 95 0.69 -5.77 -0.44
CA VAL A 95 0.79 -5.20 -1.80
C VAL A 95 1.96 -5.80 -2.57
N LEU A 96 3.13 -5.90 -1.93
CA LEU A 96 4.32 -6.51 -2.51
C LEU A 96 4.11 -8.00 -2.79
N ALA A 97 3.56 -8.75 -1.84
CA ALA A 97 3.31 -10.19 -1.96
C ALA A 97 2.34 -10.51 -3.10
N PHE A 98 1.20 -9.81 -3.18
CA PHE A 98 0.22 -10.06 -4.24
C PHE A 98 0.73 -9.56 -5.60
N GLY A 99 1.53 -8.48 -5.64
CA GLY A 99 2.23 -8.04 -6.85
C GLY A 99 3.25 -9.07 -7.37
N ILE A 100 4.01 -9.71 -6.48
CA ILE A 100 4.94 -10.80 -6.84
C ILE A 100 4.16 -12.03 -7.34
N CYS A 101 3.08 -12.43 -6.66
CA CYS A 101 2.26 -13.55 -7.11
C CYS A 101 1.62 -13.27 -8.48
N TYR A 102 1.11 -12.05 -8.68
CA TYR A 102 0.59 -11.60 -9.98
C TYR A 102 1.63 -11.66 -11.09
N LYS A 103 2.88 -11.22 -10.83
CA LYS A 103 3.98 -11.30 -11.80
C LYS A 103 4.52 -12.71 -12.07
N LEU A 104 4.35 -13.65 -11.14
CA LEU A 104 4.69 -15.06 -11.36
C LEU A 104 3.61 -15.79 -12.14
N ASN A 105 2.34 -15.45 -11.93
CA ASN A 105 1.16 -16.00 -12.61
C ASN A 105 1.13 -17.55 -12.71
N SER A 106 1.69 -18.22 -11.71
CA SER A 106 1.70 -19.69 -11.61
C SER A 106 0.60 -20.18 -10.65
N PRO A 107 0.10 -21.42 -10.80
CA PRO A 107 -0.91 -21.96 -9.90
C PRO A 107 -0.41 -22.06 -8.44
N GLU A 108 0.90 -22.24 -8.21
CA GLU A 108 1.51 -22.17 -6.88
C GLU A 108 1.41 -20.75 -6.30
N SER A 109 1.76 -19.73 -7.09
CA SER A 109 1.68 -18.33 -6.67
C SER A 109 0.23 -17.89 -6.37
N PHE A 110 -0.74 -18.44 -7.10
CA PHE A 110 -2.17 -18.22 -6.83
C PHE A 110 -2.65 -18.90 -5.54
N LYS A 111 -2.23 -20.14 -5.27
CA LYS A 111 -2.49 -20.83 -3.99
C LYS A 111 -1.93 -20.02 -2.82
N ILE A 112 -0.68 -19.56 -2.91
CA ILE A 112 -0.04 -18.73 -1.87
C ILE A 112 -0.77 -17.40 -1.67
N CYS A 113 -1.13 -16.70 -2.76
CA CYS A 113 -1.90 -15.46 -2.71
C CYS A 113 -3.27 -15.66 -2.04
N THR A 114 -3.94 -16.78 -2.31
CA THR A 114 -5.25 -17.13 -1.73
C THR A 114 -5.13 -17.37 -0.23
N ILE A 115 -4.20 -18.23 0.20
CA ILE A 115 -3.94 -18.53 1.61
C ILE A 115 -3.58 -17.25 2.39
N LEU A 116 -2.67 -16.44 1.85
CA LEU A 116 -2.26 -15.17 2.48
C LEU A 116 -3.42 -14.18 2.64
N ARG A 117 -4.37 -14.15 1.69
CA ARG A 117 -5.59 -13.34 1.80
C ARG A 117 -6.54 -13.89 2.86
N GLU A 118 -6.78 -15.19 2.87
CA GLU A 118 -7.68 -15.84 3.84
C GLU A 118 -7.16 -15.66 5.27
N GLU A 119 -5.86 -15.85 5.50
CA GLU A 119 -5.21 -15.58 6.78
C GLU A 119 -5.30 -14.12 7.20
N ALA A 120 -5.17 -13.16 6.26
CA ALA A 120 -5.35 -11.74 6.55
C ALA A 120 -6.79 -11.44 7.02
N LEU A 121 -7.79 -11.97 6.30
CA LEU A 121 -9.21 -11.81 6.64
C LEU A 121 -9.56 -12.44 8.00
N LEU A 122 -9.05 -13.65 8.28
CA LEU A 122 -9.23 -14.32 9.58
C LEU A 122 -8.58 -13.56 10.75
N LYS A 123 -7.44 -12.91 10.51
CA LYS A 123 -6.74 -12.05 11.49
C LYS A 123 -7.36 -10.64 11.59
N GLY A 124 -8.37 -10.31 10.78
CA GLY A 124 -9.00 -8.97 10.73
C GLY A 124 -8.10 -7.88 10.12
N GLU A 125 -7.07 -8.25 9.37
CA GLU A 125 -6.15 -7.31 8.72
C GLU A 125 -6.81 -6.67 7.49
N ILE A 126 -6.70 -5.34 7.37
CA ILE A 126 -7.32 -4.58 6.27
C ILE A 126 -6.40 -4.61 5.05
N LEU A 127 -6.83 -5.32 4.00
CA LEU A 127 -6.14 -5.31 2.70
C LEU A 127 -6.37 -3.99 1.96
N SER A 128 -5.31 -3.43 1.38
CA SER A 128 -5.46 -2.23 0.54
C SER A 128 -6.14 -2.56 -0.78
N ARG A 129 -6.83 -1.57 -1.37
CA ARG A 129 -7.41 -1.64 -2.72
C ARG A 129 -6.41 -2.17 -3.75
N ARG A 130 -5.14 -1.76 -3.66
CA ARG A 130 -4.08 -2.19 -4.58
C ARG A 130 -3.72 -3.67 -4.41
N ALA A 131 -3.65 -4.17 -3.19
CA ALA A 131 -3.49 -5.60 -2.93
C ALA A 131 -4.67 -6.38 -3.53
N SER A 132 -5.91 -5.96 -3.24
CA SER A 132 -7.11 -6.59 -3.80
C SER A 132 -7.14 -6.56 -5.34
N CYS A 133 -6.68 -5.48 -5.99
CA CYS A 133 -6.54 -5.42 -7.45
C CYS A 133 -5.59 -6.49 -8.00
N PHE A 134 -4.42 -6.72 -7.37
CA PHE A 134 -3.50 -7.78 -7.77
C PHE A 134 -4.11 -9.17 -7.56
N ALA A 135 -4.81 -9.40 -6.46
CA ALA A 135 -5.47 -10.68 -6.18
C ALA A 135 -6.62 -10.96 -7.18
N VAL A 136 -7.42 -9.96 -7.54
CA VAL A 136 -8.44 -10.06 -8.61
C VAL A 136 -7.77 -10.34 -9.96
N ALA A 137 -6.75 -9.56 -10.34
CA ALA A 137 -6.06 -9.73 -11.62
C ALA A 137 -5.42 -11.13 -11.78
N LEU A 138 -4.83 -11.65 -10.69
CA LEU A 138 -4.29 -13.01 -10.67
C LEU A 138 -5.40 -14.07 -10.77
N ALA A 139 -6.52 -13.91 -10.05
CA ALA A 139 -7.66 -14.83 -10.16
C ALA A 139 -8.26 -14.85 -11.57
N LEU A 140 -8.41 -13.69 -12.22
CA LEU A 140 -8.88 -13.57 -13.61
C LEU A 140 -7.93 -14.26 -14.60
N ASN A 141 -6.60 -14.16 -14.40
CA ASN A 141 -5.59 -14.83 -15.21
C ASN A 141 -5.61 -16.36 -15.05
N GLN A 142 -5.99 -16.87 -13.87
CA GLN A 142 -6.14 -18.31 -13.60
C GLN A 142 -7.55 -18.85 -13.96
N ASN A 143 -8.40 -18.05 -14.62
CA ASN A 143 -9.80 -18.35 -14.94
C ASN A 143 -10.71 -18.64 -13.71
N GLU A 144 -10.32 -18.18 -12.53
CA GLU A 144 -11.03 -18.39 -11.26
C GLU A 144 -12.04 -17.27 -11.00
N VAL A 145 -12.97 -17.11 -11.95
CA VAL A 145 -13.89 -15.95 -12.04
C VAL A 145 -14.74 -15.77 -10.78
N ALA A 146 -15.21 -16.85 -10.16
CA ALA A 146 -15.99 -16.79 -8.92
C ALA A 146 -15.18 -16.23 -7.74
N LYS A 147 -13.89 -16.59 -7.62
CA LYS A 147 -12.98 -16.03 -6.63
C LYS A 147 -12.67 -14.57 -6.95
N ALA A 148 -12.44 -14.23 -8.22
CA ALA A 148 -12.25 -12.85 -8.67
C ALA A 148 -13.44 -11.95 -8.26
N MET A 149 -14.68 -12.40 -8.50
CA MET A 149 -15.91 -11.70 -8.07
C MET A 149 -15.99 -11.53 -6.55
N SER A 150 -15.69 -12.60 -5.79
CA SER A 150 -15.68 -12.58 -4.31
C SER A 150 -14.62 -11.64 -3.72
N ILE A 151 -13.45 -11.52 -4.36
CA ILE A 151 -12.41 -10.57 -3.95
C ILE A 151 -12.84 -9.13 -4.33
N PHE A 152 -13.41 -8.95 -5.53
CA PHE A 152 -13.77 -7.63 -6.04
C PHE A 152 -14.90 -6.97 -5.24
N SER A 153 -15.92 -7.73 -4.84
CA SER A 153 -17.06 -7.22 -4.04
C SER A 153 -16.67 -6.75 -2.63
N GLN A 154 -15.50 -7.15 -2.12
CA GLN A 154 -14.97 -6.70 -0.83
C GLN A 154 -14.19 -5.37 -0.92
N ILE A 155 -14.06 -4.78 -2.11
CA ILE A 155 -13.35 -3.52 -2.31
C ILE A 155 -14.29 -2.34 -2.00
N MET A 156 -14.10 -1.68 -0.84
CA MET A 156 -14.99 -0.60 -0.36
C MET A 156 -15.06 0.66 -1.25
N ASP A 157 -14.12 0.84 -2.18
CA ASP A 157 -14.14 1.95 -3.15
C ASP A 157 -13.52 1.48 -4.49
N PRO A 158 -14.34 1.11 -5.49
CA PRO A 158 -13.89 0.68 -6.80
C PRO A 158 -13.61 1.84 -7.79
N GLU A 159 -13.64 3.12 -7.38
CA GLU A 159 -13.45 4.29 -8.27
C GLU A 159 -11.98 4.55 -8.66
N SER A 160 -11.23 3.47 -8.91
CA SER A 160 -9.86 3.53 -9.42
C SER A 160 -9.80 2.96 -10.84
N ILE A 161 -8.93 3.55 -11.68
CA ILE A 161 -8.74 3.12 -13.08
C ILE A 161 -8.46 1.61 -13.15
N THR A 162 -7.64 1.07 -12.24
CA THR A 162 -7.38 -0.37 -12.10
C THR A 162 -8.65 -1.16 -11.81
N CYS A 163 -9.46 -0.75 -10.83
CA CYS A 163 -10.71 -1.43 -10.49
C CYS A 163 -11.72 -1.39 -11.63
N THR A 164 -11.92 -0.24 -12.31
CA THR A 164 -12.87 -0.13 -13.41
C THR A 164 -12.51 -1.06 -14.58
N ASN A 165 -11.23 -1.14 -14.94
CA ASN A 165 -10.76 -2.03 -16.00
C ASN A 165 -10.86 -3.51 -15.60
N LEU A 166 -10.53 -3.86 -14.35
CA LEU A 166 -10.74 -5.22 -13.83
C LEU A 166 -12.22 -5.61 -13.79
N ASN A 167 -13.11 -4.67 -13.45
CA ASN A 167 -14.56 -4.92 -13.43
C ASN A 167 -15.10 -5.26 -14.83
N ILE A 168 -14.62 -4.56 -15.87
CA ILE A 168 -14.99 -4.88 -17.25
C ILE A 168 -14.52 -6.30 -17.62
N ILE A 169 -13.28 -6.69 -17.31
CA ILE A 169 -12.81 -8.07 -17.57
C ILE A 169 -13.65 -9.11 -16.83
N LEU A 170 -14.02 -8.81 -15.57
CA LEU A 170 -14.85 -9.68 -14.75
C LEU A 170 -16.25 -9.87 -15.37
N HIS A 171 -16.91 -8.80 -15.81
CA HIS A 171 -18.20 -8.89 -16.51
C HIS A 171 -18.09 -9.60 -17.87
N ILE A 172 -16.99 -9.41 -18.62
CA ILE A 172 -16.70 -10.17 -19.84
C ILE A 172 -16.59 -11.67 -19.55
N GLN A 173 -15.82 -12.07 -18.53
CA GLN A 173 -15.63 -13.49 -18.17
C GLN A 173 -16.92 -14.13 -17.65
N LEU A 174 -17.82 -13.34 -17.03
CA LEU A 174 -19.16 -13.76 -16.61
C LEU A 174 -20.21 -13.70 -17.75
N ASN A 175 -19.81 -13.36 -18.97
CA ASN A 175 -20.68 -13.21 -20.15
C ASN A 175 -21.85 -12.22 -19.96
N MET A 176 -21.69 -11.22 -19.09
CA MET A 176 -22.68 -10.15 -18.86
C MET A 176 -22.37 -8.94 -19.76
N LEU A 177 -22.55 -9.10 -21.06
CA LEU A 177 -22.15 -8.10 -22.06
C LEU A 177 -22.99 -6.82 -21.98
N GLU A 178 -24.27 -6.94 -21.63
CA GLU A 178 -25.20 -5.82 -21.39
C GLU A 178 -24.66 -4.89 -20.29
N ASN A 179 -24.19 -5.47 -19.18
CA ASN A 179 -23.62 -4.71 -18.06
C ASN A 179 -22.32 -4.00 -18.47
N VAL A 180 -21.52 -4.59 -19.36
CA VAL A 180 -20.32 -3.93 -19.91
C VAL A 180 -20.72 -2.70 -20.74
N ILE A 181 -21.73 -2.83 -21.60
CA ILE A 181 -22.26 -1.70 -22.38
C ILE A 181 -22.85 -0.63 -21.46
N GLU A 182 -23.55 -1.01 -20.38
CA GLU A 182 -24.07 -0.07 -19.38
C GLU A 182 -22.94 0.69 -18.65
N ILE A 183 -21.89 0.01 -18.22
CA ILE A 183 -20.70 0.63 -17.60
C ILE A 183 -20.06 1.65 -18.54
N LEU A 184 -19.84 1.28 -19.82
CA LEU A 184 -19.27 2.16 -20.83
C LEU A 184 -20.19 3.35 -21.12
N LYS A 185 -21.51 3.11 -21.23
CA LYS A 185 -22.54 4.15 -21.41
C LYS A 185 -22.50 5.15 -20.26
N ASN A 186 -22.56 4.69 -19.01
CA ASN A 186 -22.50 5.53 -17.82
C ASN A 186 -21.20 6.35 -17.75
N ALA A 187 -20.08 5.79 -18.22
CA ALA A 187 -18.80 6.50 -18.32
C ALA A 187 -18.73 7.57 -19.44
N THR A 188 -19.62 7.52 -20.43
CA THR A 188 -19.78 8.55 -21.49
C THR A 188 -20.87 9.58 -21.21
N GLU A 189 -21.98 9.17 -20.58
CA GLU A 189 -23.15 10.02 -20.31
C GLU A 189 -23.03 10.79 -19.00
N GLY A 190 -22.14 10.37 -18.11
CA GLY A 190 -21.79 11.12 -16.91
C GLY A 190 -21.28 12.52 -17.30
N ASN A 191 -22.10 13.54 -17.02
CA ASN A 191 -21.72 14.96 -17.04
C ASN A 191 -20.74 15.26 -15.90
N LEU A 192 -19.57 14.61 -15.96
CA LEU A 192 -18.49 14.77 -15.01
C LEU A 192 -17.95 16.19 -15.18
N SER A 193 -18.22 17.03 -14.17
CA SER A 193 -17.69 18.39 -14.14
C SER A 193 -16.17 18.35 -14.31
N LYS A 194 -15.58 19.47 -14.75
CA LYS A 194 -14.12 19.63 -14.92
C LYS A 194 -13.26 19.23 -13.69
N TYR A 195 -13.87 19.00 -12.54
CA TYR A 195 -13.23 18.59 -11.29
C TYR A 195 -13.41 17.10 -10.93
N VAL A 196 -14.37 16.39 -11.55
CA VAL A 196 -14.55 14.95 -11.29
C VAL A 196 -13.63 14.15 -12.22
N LYS A 197 -12.89 13.22 -11.63
CA LYS A 197 -11.96 12.36 -12.36
C LYS A 197 -12.74 11.46 -13.33
N ARG A 198 -12.50 11.61 -14.64
CA ARG A 198 -13.10 10.74 -15.66
C ARG A 198 -12.65 9.30 -15.47
N GLN A 199 -13.56 8.35 -15.73
CA GLN A 199 -13.18 6.95 -15.87
C GLN A 199 -12.30 6.80 -17.12
N VAL A 200 -11.26 5.98 -17.00
CA VAL A 200 -10.25 5.76 -18.04
C VAL A 200 -10.13 4.27 -18.29
N PHE A 201 -10.08 3.88 -19.56
CA PHE A 201 -10.07 2.50 -20.01
C PHE A 201 -8.76 2.18 -20.75
N SER A 202 -8.23 0.99 -20.55
CA SER A 202 -7.10 0.48 -21.32
C SER A 202 -7.60 -0.05 -22.67
N GLU A 203 -6.90 0.29 -23.74
CA GLU A 203 -7.20 -0.15 -25.10
C GLU A 203 -7.23 -1.69 -25.21
N GLU A 204 -6.36 -2.40 -24.48
CA GLU A 204 -6.36 -3.88 -24.40
C GLU A 204 -7.68 -4.45 -23.85
N VAL A 205 -8.29 -3.75 -22.90
CA VAL A 205 -9.56 -4.17 -22.27
C VAL A 205 -10.72 -3.92 -23.23
N LEU A 206 -10.73 -2.76 -23.90
CA LEU A 206 -11.72 -2.44 -24.92
C LEU A 206 -11.63 -3.36 -26.13
N ALA A 207 -10.42 -3.77 -26.53
CA ALA A 207 -10.22 -4.78 -27.58
C ALA A 207 -10.82 -6.14 -27.20
N LYS A 208 -10.69 -6.57 -25.93
CA LYS A 208 -11.35 -7.78 -25.39
C LYS A 208 -12.87 -7.66 -25.34
N VAL A 209 -13.42 -6.47 -25.01
CA VAL A 209 -14.87 -6.22 -25.15
C VAL A 209 -15.29 -6.41 -26.60
N ARG A 210 -14.59 -5.73 -27.52
CA ARG A 210 -14.90 -5.77 -28.95
C ARG A 210 -14.87 -7.19 -29.51
N GLU A 211 -13.88 -7.99 -29.11
CA GLU A 211 -13.78 -9.41 -29.47
C GLU A 211 -15.01 -10.20 -29.03
N LYS A 212 -15.52 -9.96 -27.82
CA LYS A 212 -16.60 -10.72 -27.21
C LYS A 212 -18.00 -10.29 -27.65
N VAL A 213 -18.17 -9.07 -28.17
CA VAL A 213 -19.45 -8.62 -28.75
C VAL A 213 -19.60 -8.93 -30.24
N LYS A 214 -18.56 -9.42 -30.94
CA LYS A 214 -18.54 -9.68 -32.40
C LYS A 214 -19.77 -10.43 -32.91
N ASP A 215 -20.22 -11.44 -32.16
CA ASP A 215 -21.31 -12.35 -32.55
C ASP A 215 -22.71 -11.74 -32.36
N VAL A 216 -22.83 -10.55 -31.75
CA VAL A 216 -24.10 -9.86 -31.46
C VAL A 216 -24.11 -8.47 -32.10
N PRO A 217 -24.58 -8.34 -33.37
CA PRO A 217 -24.48 -7.08 -34.14
C PRO A 217 -25.09 -5.85 -33.43
N ALA A 218 -26.16 -6.03 -32.65
CA ALA A 218 -26.79 -4.97 -31.87
C ALA A 218 -25.93 -4.44 -30.72
N LEU A 219 -25.03 -5.28 -30.16
CA LEU A 219 -24.04 -4.86 -29.16
C LEU A 219 -22.79 -4.29 -29.82
N VAL A 220 -22.36 -4.81 -30.98
CA VAL A 220 -21.26 -4.22 -31.78
C VAL A 220 -21.53 -2.75 -32.11
N ALA A 221 -22.71 -2.44 -32.67
CA ALA A 221 -23.05 -1.07 -33.05
C ALA A 221 -23.03 -0.10 -31.85
N LYS A 222 -23.59 -0.52 -30.70
CA LYS A 222 -23.55 0.25 -29.44
C LYS A 222 -22.13 0.41 -28.91
N PHE A 223 -21.32 -0.65 -28.97
CA PHE A 223 -19.93 -0.61 -28.52
C PHE A 223 -19.09 0.35 -29.37
N ASP A 224 -19.16 0.24 -30.70
CA ASP A 224 -18.37 1.09 -31.61
C ASP A 224 -18.77 2.58 -31.47
N GLU A 225 -20.06 2.90 -31.23
CA GLU A 225 -20.53 4.26 -30.89
C GLU A 225 -19.93 4.79 -29.57
N LEU A 226 -19.99 3.99 -28.50
CA LEU A 226 -19.43 4.33 -27.19
C LEU A 226 -17.91 4.44 -27.23
N TYR A 227 -17.24 3.55 -27.96
CA TYR A 227 -15.79 3.58 -28.17
C TYR A 227 -15.36 4.88 -28.86
N GLY A 228 -16.06 5.29 -29.92
CA GLY A 228 -15.83 6.59 -30.58
C GLY A 228 -15.96 7.77 -29.62
N LYS A 229 -17.00 7.79 -28.79
CA LYS A 229 -17.20 8.82 -27.74
C LYS A 229 -16.06 8.84 -26.72
N LEU A 230 -15.64 7.67 -26.22
CA LEU A 230 -14.54 7.52 -25.25
C LEU A 230 -13.18 7.92 -25.83
N HIS A 231 -12.96 7.68 -27.12
CA HIS A 231 -11.73 8.06 -27.80
C HIS A 231 -11.64 9.59 -27.97
N VAL A 232 -12.71 10.22 -28.47
CA VAL A 232 -12.80 11.69 -28.62
C VAL A 232 -12.73 12.42 -27.27
N SER A 233 -13.26 11.84 -26.19
CA SER A 233 -13.22 12.43 -24.85
C SER A 233 -11.89 12.27 -24.11
N GLY A 234 -10.91 11.57 -24.70
CA GLY A 234 -9.61 11.28 -24.10
C GLY A 234 -9.64 10.26 -22.96
N GLN A 235 -10.65 9.39 -22.91
CA GLN A 235 -10.84 8.39 -21.85
C GLN A 235 -10.18 7.03 -22.17
N VAL A 236 -9.56 6.87 -23.34
CA VAL A 236 -8.81 5.65 -23.72
C VAL A 236 -7.31 5.86 -23.47
N THR A 237 -6.67 4.87 -22.86
CA THR A 237 -5.22 4.83 -22.62
C THR A 237 -4.55 3.72 -23.41
N THR A 238 -3.39 4.06 -23.97
CA THR A 238 -2.46 3.15 -24.66
C THR A 238 -1.65 2.27 -23.70
N TYR A 239 -1.76 2.50 -22.38
CA TYR A 239 -1.11 1.67 -21.37
C TYR A 239 -1.81 0.33 -21.23
N SER A 240 -1.03 -0.75 -21.18
CA SER A 240 -1.52 -2.09 -20.87
C SER A 240 -2.12 -2.15 -19.47
N LEU A 241 -3.04 -3.09 -19.22
CA LEU A 241 -3.62 -3.27 -17.89
C LEU A 241 -2.53 -3.60 -16.85
N ASP A 242 -1.54 -4.40 -17.25
CA ASP A 242 -0.37 -4.69 -16.43
C ASP A 242 0.41 -3.41 -16.04
N ALA A 243 0.64 -2.51 -17.00
CA ALA A 243 1.31 -1.23 -16.73
C ALA A 243 0.49 -0.36 -15.76
N VAL A 244 -0.84 -0.34 -15.89
CA VAL A 244 -1.72 0.43 -14.97
C VAL A 244 -1.73 -0.18 -13.56
N LEU A 245 -1.73 -1.51 -13.40
CA LEU A 245 -1.64 -2.20 -12.10
C LEU A 245 -0.27 -2.02 -11.43
N CYS A 246 0.80 -2.17 -12.21
CA CYS A 246 2.17 -2.10 -11.73
C CYS A 246 2.70 -0.67 -11.59
N HIS A 247 2.00 0.35 -12.10
CA HIS A 247 2.39 1.76 -11.96
C HIS A 247 2.63 2.12 -10.48
N ILE A 248 3.86 2.48 -10.15
CA ILE A 248 4.18 3.05 -8.83
C ILE A 248 3.86 4.54 -8.93
N PRO A 249 2.85 5.06 -8.20
CA PRO A 249 2.57 6.49 -8.22
C PRO A 249 3.82 7.22 -7.76
N GLY A 250 4.33 8.13 -8.59
CA GLY A 250 5.59 8.83 -8.35
C GLY A 250 5.55 9.53 -7.00
N GLY A 251 6.22 8.95 -6.01
CA GLY A 251 6.29 9.52 -4.68
C GLY A 251 6.84 10.93 -4.76
N ARG A 252 6.21 11.89 -4.06
CA ARG A 252 6.71 13.27 -3.94
C ARG A 252 8.22 13.18 -3.71
N LYS A 253 9.02 13.74 -4.63
CA LYS A 253 10.50 13.63 -4.64
C LYS A 253 11.01 13.69 -3.21
N SER A 254 11.55 12.57 -2.71
CA SER A 254 11.78 12.43 -1.28
C SER A 254 12.70 13.56 -0.80
N HIS A 255 12.40 14.13 0.36
CA HIS A 255 13.25 15.14 0.99
C HIS A 255 14.62 14.60 1.45
N MET A 256 15.08 13.44 0.93
CA MET A 256 16.44 12.92 1.10
C MET A 256 17.51 13.93 0.69
N PHE A 257 17.24 14.79 -0.30
CA PHE A 257 18.13 15.91 -0.65
C PHE A 257 18.34 16.93 0.48
N LEU A 258 17.46 17.01 1.49
CA LEU A 258 17.67 17.83 2.69
C LEU A 258 18.43 17.09 3.80
N LEU A 259 18.37 15.76 3.84
CA LEU A 259 19.09 14.96 4.84
C LEU A 259 20.59 14.89 4.53
N ASN A 260 20.97 14.73 3.25
CA ASN A 260 22.38 14.76 2.83
C ASN A 260 23.10 16.10 3.09
N LYS A 261 22.36 17.20 3.35
CA LYS A 261 22.96 18.50 3.74
C LYS A 261 23.33 18.62 5.23
N ARG A 262 23.12 17.58 6.06
CA ARG A 262 23.42 17.59 7.50
C ARG A 262 24.56 16.66 7.94
N MET A 263 25.55 16.39 7.07
CA MET A 263 26.74 15.60 7.44
C MET A 263 27.82 16.37 8.22
N VAL A 264 27.67 17.69 8.37
CA VAL A 264 28.61 18.55 9.11
C VAL A 264 27.99 18.98 10.44
N SER A 265 28.72 18.74 11.53
CA SER A 265 28.34 19.21 12.87
C SER A 265 28.29 20.74 12.93
N ARG A 266 27.15 21.33 13.31
CA ARG A 266 27.03 22.79 13.51
C ARG A 266 27.84 23.34 14.70
N ARG A 267 28.37 22.46 15.58
CA ARG A 267 29.17 22.86 16.75
C ARG A 267 30.68 22.78 16.50
N THR A 268 31.12 21.87 15.63
CA THR A 268 32.55 21.58 15.40
C THR A 268 32.97 21.76 13.94
N PHE A 269 32.03 22.01 13.01
CA PHE A 269 32.25 22.15 11.57
C PHE A 269 33.00 21.00 10.87
N GLN A 270 33.17 19.86 11.55
CA GLN A 270 33.83 18.67 11.01
C GLN A 270 32.82 17.64 10.45
N PRO A 271 33.24 16.84 9.46
CA PRO A 271 32.48 15.67 9.00
C PRO A 271 32.48 14.57 10.08
N LEU A 272 31.32 13.95 10.32
CA LEU A 272 31.15 12.92 11.36
C LEU A 272 31.96 11.62 11.14
N GLY A 273 32.71 11.49 10.04
CA GLY A 273 33.51 10.31 9.70
C GLY A 273 34.98 10.34 10.15
N GLN A 274 35.51 11.48 10.62
CA GLN A 274 36.96 11.60 10.92
C GLN A 274 37.36 11.14 12.34
N SER A 275 36.42 10.94 13.27
CA SER A 275 36.73 10.63 14.68
C SER A 275 36.82 9.13 15.01
N LEU A 276 37.02 8.26 14.01
CA LEU A 276 37.11 6.79 14.18
C LEU A 276 38.45 6.19 13.76
N LEU A 277 39.41 7.00 13.33
CA LEU A 277 40.77 6.59 12.92
C LEU A 277 41.82 7.53 13.52
N ALA A 278 41.83 7.63 14.85
CA ALA A 278 42.92 8.19 15.64
C ALA A 278 43.11 7.30 16.86
N GLU A 279 44.18 6.51 16.82
CA GLU A 279 44.77 5.75 17.93
C GLU A 279 46.02 6.51 18.40
#